data_AF-A0A833P9B1-F1
#
_entry.id   AF-A0A833P9B1-F1
#
_cell.length_a   1.000
_cell.length_b   1.000
_cell.length_c   1.000
_cell.angle_alpha   90.00
_cell.angle_beta   90.00
_cell.angle_gamma   90.00
#
_symmetry.space_group_name_H-M   'P 1'
#
loop_
_entity.id
_entity.type
_entity.pdbx_description
1 polymer ?
#
loop_
_entity_poly.entity_id
_entity_poly.type
_entity_poly.pdbx_seq_one_letter_code
_entity_poly.pdbx_strand_id
1 'polypeptide(L)'
;MNFRRSPIFVHISDINKQINEHERLVLACKDKTASFAFKTFDIGTLFYRKRVSGEALSEQQLSASFDEKRRYFLQCLTDYLLQMSGSDLSKGLFYYTSKMFLDWVDSQKKNFDLSNQDSVIDAYRRYSKYLVDRTLLADTDEESLAAHTAKQYQRNAAKLIAYVFDCHEIDIASQAMQVQSQRYDVPVLPIAEEDHQKTYATLLNVFLEIYRLVVQENDFPAHFQSVDEEDFYFYSGFHHQIDKQHIQFDVQSYLAKYSSIPTLSKMLADFELEEDSEHRKRVRENRNQAIRKLEERNKDKRHLERERLASYGLVIGMLLFIAQTGANLDTAQQLQLDTMEIQPSTQGRRFSGTKSRAGGKTVRPEFGVKFEPIFRKILELRAWYIQDEPCDFVFPLRNEIQQLGPVSNGRLQLIKIFYSAFSRKWLGSPHKSGASMLAVNMLS
;
A
#
# COMPACT_ATOMS: atom_id res chain seq x y z
N MET A 1 -6.94 -45.19 -0.20
CA MET A 1 -8.27 -44.56 -0.01
C MET A 1 -8.03 -43.26 0.76
N ASN A 2 -8.39 -42.13 0.16
CA ASN A 2 -8.20 -40.81 0.77
C ASN A 2 -9.19 -40.67 1.93
N PHE A 3 -8.71 -40.29 3.10
CA PHE A 3 -9.54 -39.95 4.25
C PHE A 3 -10.59 -38.92 3.83
N ARG A 4 -11.85 -39.36 3.67
CA ARG A 4 -12.97 -38.48 3.36
C ARG A 4 -13.57 -38.02 4.68
N ARG A 5 -12.99 -36.98 5.27
CA ARG A 5 -13.77 -36.16 6.19
C ARG A 5 -14.87 -35.48 5.37
N SER A 6 -16.11 -35.47 5.84
CA SER A 6 -17.18 -34.67 5.23
C SER A 6 -17.13 -33.26 5.83
N PRO A 7 -16.54 -32.25 5.14
CA PRO A 7 -16.34 -30.92 5.72
C PRO A 7 -17.68 -30.21 5.97
N ILE A 8 -17.73 -29.43 7.05
CA ILE A 8 -18.83 -28.54 7.40
C ILE A 8 -18.39 -27.12 7.05
N PHE A 9 -19.06 -26.52 6.07
CA PHE A 9 -18.77 -25.15 5.66
C PHE A 9 -19.57 -24.13 6.48
N VAL A 10 -18.88 -23.13 7.01
CA VAL A 10 -19.46 -22.00 7.73
C VAL A 10 -18.92 -20.70 7.14
N HIS A 11 -19.77 -19.75 6.82
CA HIS A 11 -19.30 -18.45 6.34
C HIS A 11 -18.68 -17.67 7.51
N ILE A 12 -17.51 -17.03 7.31
CA ILE A 12 -16.79 -16.34 8.38
C ILE A 12 -17.50 -15.09 8.94
N SER A 13 -18.58 -14.68 8.28
CA SER A 13 -19.47 -13.59 8.73
C SER A 13 -20.64 -14.09 9.59
N ASP A 14 -20.79 -15.40 9.75
CA ASP A 14 -21.94 -16.04 10.38
C ASP A 14 -21.70 -16.21 11.90
N ILE A 15 -21.55 -15.07 12.60
CA ILE A 15 -21.03 -14.98 13.98
C ILE A 15 -21.92 -15.71 15.01
N ASN A 16 -23.20 -15.89 14.72
CA ASN A 16 -24.17 -16.51 15.64
C ASN A 16 -24.33 -18.02 15.45
N LYS A 17 -23.60 -18.64 14.52
CA LYS A 17 -23.76 -20.06 14.23
C LYS A 17 -23.09 -20.90 15.32
N GLN A 18 -23.87 -21.72 16.01
CA GLN A 18 -23.33 -22.68 16.97
C GLN A 18 -22.56 -23.78 16.23
N ILE A 19 -21.26 -23.91 16.49
CA ILE A 19 -20.39 -24.91 15.89
C ILE A 19 -20.09 -25.98 16.93
N ASN A 20 -20.54 -27.21 16.70
CA ASN A 20 -20.30 -28.33 17.63
C ASN A 20 -19.15 -29.24 17.16
N GLU A 21 -18.98 -29.42 15.84
CA GLU A 21 -18.01 -30.35 15.23
C GLU A 21 -16.83 -29.60 14.59
N HIS A 22 -15.92 -29.09 15.42
CA HIS A 22 -14.79 -28.26 14.98
C HIS A 22 -13.77 -29.05 14.12
N GLU A 23 -13.63 -30.35 14.35
CA GLU A 23 -12.74 -31.25 13.60
C GLU A 23 -13.15 -31.43 12.13
N ARG A 24 -14.38 -31.05 11.77
CA ARG A 24 -14.89 -31.06 10.39
C ARG A 24 -15.02 -29.66 9.79
N LEU A 25 -14.71 -28.62 10.55
CA LEU A 25 -15.00 -27.24 10.19
C LEU A 25 -14.09 -26.70 9.08
N VAL A 26 -14.73 -26.06 8.09
CA VAL A 26 -14.10 -25.19 7.10
C VAL A 26 -14.79 -23.84 7.14
N LEU A 27 -14.06 -22.78 7.46
CA LEU A 27 -14.57 -21.42 7.33
C LEU A 27 -14.42 -20.97 5.88
N ALA A 28 -15.47 -20.39 5.31
CA ALA A 28 -15.48 -19.85 3.95
C ALA A 28 -15.60 -18.32 4.00
N CYS A 29 -14.87 -17.67 3.10
CA CYS A 29 -14.77 -16.22 3.02
C CYS A 29 -14.85 -15.81 1.55
N LYS A 30 -15.50 -14.69 1.23
CA LYS A 30 -15.54 -14.19 -0.16
C LYS A 30 -14.14 -13.80 -0.61
N ASP A 31 -13.70 -14.31 -1.75
CA ASP A 31 -12.47 -13.86 -2.37
C ASP A 31 -12.73 -12.57 -3.17
N LYS A 32 -12.09 -11.47 -2.77
CA LYS A 32 -12.21 -10.18 -3.49
C LYS A 32 -11.37 -10.14 -4.77
N THR A 33 -10.49 -11.12 -4.98
CA THR A 33 -9.57 -11.17 -6.13
C THR A 33 -10.06 -12.07 -7.26
N ALA A 34 -11.08 -12.90 -7.03
CA ALA A 34 -11.70 -13.75 -8.04
C ALA A 34 -13.22 -13.70 -7.91
N SER A 35 -13.91 -13.29 -8.97
CA SER A 35 -15.33 -12.89 -8.97
C SER A 35 -16.34 -13.94 -8.48
N PHE A 36 -15.93 -15.19 -8.27
CA PHE A 36 -16.77 -16.30 -7.82
C PHE A 36 -16.05 -17.33 -6.93
N ALA A 37 -14.85 -17.02 -6.41
CA ALA A 37 -14.12 -17.96 -5.55
C ALA A 37 -14.35 -17.66 -4.06
N PHE A 38 -14.38 -18.71 -3.25
CA PHE A 38 -14.31 -18.60 -1.80
C PHE A 38 -12.91 -19.00 -1.35
N LYS A 39 -12.33 -18.17 -0.48
CA LYS A 39 -11.14 -18.57 0.28
C LYS A 39 -11.59 -19.43 1.46
N THR A 40 -10.95 -20.59 1.63
CA THR A 40 -11.31 -21.55 2.68
C THR A 40 -10.21 -21.62 3.75
N PHE A 41 -10.64 -21.65 5.01
CA PHE A 41 -9.79 -21.83 6.18
C PHE A 41 -10.19 -23.14 6.85
N ASP A 42 -9.36 -24.15 6.64
CA ASP A 42 -9.61 -25.50 7.10
C ASP A 42 -9.16 -25.67 8.56
N ILE A 43 -10.04 -25.32 9.50
CA ILE A 43 -9.80 -25.50 10.94
C ILE A 43 -9.66 -26.98 11.29
N GLY A 44 -10.51 -27.84 10.72
CA GLY A 44 -10.52 -29.27 11.04
C GLY A 44 -9.18 -29.97 10.78
N THR A 45 -8.39 -29.53 9.79
CA THR A 45 -7.08 -30.15 9.52
C THR A 45 -6.08 -29.89 10.63
N LEU A 46 -6.24 -28.82 11.41
CA LEU A 46 -5.33 -28.43 12.49
C LEU A 46 -5.44 -29.35 13.73
N PHE A 47 -6.49 -30.17 13.81
CA PHE A 47 -6.63 -31.23 14.81
C PHE A 47 -5.63 -32.38 14.62
N TYR A 48 -5.02 -32.49 13.43
CA TYR A 48 -4.09 -33.56 13.08
C TYR A 48 -2.67 -33.03 13.09
N ARG A 49 -1.75 -33.72 13.78
CA ARG A 49 -0.32 -33.34 13.82
C ARG A 49 0.37 -33.59 12.49
N LYS A 50 0.01 -34.68 11.81
CA LYS A 50 0.55 -34.99 10.48
C LYS A 50 -0.34 -34.37 9.42
N ARG A 51 0.16 -33.33 8.74
CA ARG A 51 -0.52 -32.63 7.65
C ARG A 51 0.37 -32.68 6.42
N VAL A 52 -0.12 -33.22 5.31
CA VAL A 52 0.71 -33.41 4.11
C VAL A 52 0.63 -32.20 3.18
N SER A 53 1.79 -31.76 2.71
CA SER A 53 1.99 -31.22 1.36
C SER A 53 2.89 -32.21 0.61
N GLY A 54 2.34 -33.07 -0.26
CA GLY A 54 3.11 -34.09 -1.01
C GLY A 54 2.59 -35.53 -0.89
N GLU A 55 3.21 -36.37 -0.04
CA GLU A 55 2.95 -37.82 0.03
C GLU A 55 1.64 -38.20 0.74
N ALA A 56 0.73 -38.91 0.06
CA ALA A 56 -0.55 -39.32 0.64
C ALA A 56 -0.35 -40.21 1.90
N LEU A 57 -0.64 -39.66 3.08
CA LEU A 57 -0.68 -40.42 4.34
C LEU A 57 -1.76 -41.50 4.26
N SER A 58 -1.48 -42.67 4.85
CA SER A 58 -2.52 -43.68 5.02
C SER A 58 -3.59 -43.20 6.02
N GLU A 59 -4.81 -43.68 5.87
CA GLU A 59 -5.94 -43.36 6.76
C GLU A 59 -5.64 -43.70 8.24
N GLN A 60 -4.91 -44.79 8.48
CA GLN A 60 -4.45 -45.18 9.81
C GLN A 60 -3.42 -44.18 10.38
N GLN A 61 -2.47 -43.72 9.56
CA GLN A 61 -1.46 -42.74 9.99
C GLN A 61 -2.07 -41.36 10.29
N LEU A 62 -3.07 -40.95 9.50
CA LEU A 62 -3.78 -39.70 9.73
C LEU A 62 -4.62 -39.78 11.01
N SER A 63 -5.41 -40.85 11.17
CA SER A 63 -6.24 -41.08 12.35
C SER A 63 -5.40 -41.13 13.64
N ALA A 64 -4.24 -41.78 13.59
CA ALA A 64 -3.30 -41.82 14.71
C ALA A 64 -2.66 -40.46 15.05
N SER A 65 -2.73 -39.48 14.14
CA SER A 65 -2.21 -38.12 14.36
C SER A 65 -3.24 -37.14 14.91
N PHE A 66 -4.50 -37.57 15.07
CA PHE A 66 -5.55 -36.78 15.70
C PHE A 66 -5.19 -36.48 17.16
N ASP A 67 -5.31 -35.23 17.57
CA ASP A 67 -4.92 -34.75 18.88
C ASP A 67 -6.06 -33.98 19.55
N GLU A 68 -6.83 -34.70 20.37
CA GLU A 68 -8.00 -34.16 21.08
C GLU A 68 -7.63 -32.98 22.00
N LYS A 69 -6.40 -32.94 22.51
CA LYS A 69 -5.92 -31.86 23.39
C LYS A 69 -5.86 -30.51 22.67
N ARG A 70 -5.98 -30.47 21.34
CA ARG A 70 -6.03 -29.24 20.55
C ARG A 70 -7.41 -28.60 20.50
N ARG A 71 -8.46 -29.33 20.89
CA ARG A 71 -9.85 -28.90 20.71
C ARG A 71 -10.08 -27.50 21.24
N TYR A 72 -9.73 -27.25 22.50
CA TYR A 72 -9.93 -25.95 23.14
C TYR A 72 -9.17 -24.83 22.43
N PHE A 73 -7.89 -25.06 22.09
CA PHE A 73 -7.05 -24.10 21.37
C PHE A 73 -7.65 -23.73 20.00
N LEU A 74 -8.16 -24.72 19.26
CA LEU A 74 -8.74 -24.51 17.93
C LEU A 74 -10.16 -23.93 17.96
N GLN A 75 -10.92 -24.21 19.01
CA GLN A 75 -12.19 -23.52 19.30
C GLN A 75 -11.93 -22.03 19.52
N CYS A 76 -10.98 -21.68 20.37
CA CYS A 76 -10.59 -20.30 20.60
C CYS A 76 -10.10 -19.61 19.32
N LEU A 77 -9.31 -20.28 18.48
CA LEU A 77 -8.92 -19.76 17.16
C LEU A 77 -10.15 -19.47 16.28
N THR A 78 -11.12 -20.38 16.27
CA THR A 78 -12.36 -20.25 15.48
C THR A 78 -13.18 -19.07 15.97
N ASP A 79 -13.42 -18.99 17.27
CA ASP A 79 -14.19 -17.92 17.90
C ASP A 79 -13.54 -16.56 17.63
N TYR A 80 -12.22 -16.48 17.80
CA TYR A 80 -11.47 -15.26 17.52
C TYR A 80 -11.61 -14.85 16.04
N LEU A 81 -11.51 -15.78 15.08
CA LEU A 81 -11.67 -15.48 13.65
C LEU A 81 -13.09 -14.98 13.31
N LEU A 82 -14.13 -15.52 13.95
CA LEU A 82 -15.51 -15.09 13.77
C LEU A 82 -15.72 -13.68 14.35
N GLN A 83 -15.22 -13.42 15.55
CA GLN A 83 -15.40 -12.15 16.28
C GLN A 83 -14.47 -11.02 15.81
N MET A 84 -13.34 -11.33 15.17
CA MET A 84 -12.34 -10.33 14.79
C MET A 84 -12.95 -9.27 13.85
N SER A 85 -12.92 -8.01 14.29
CA SER A 85 -13.27 -6.85 13.47
C SER A 85 -12.23 -6.63 12.38
N GLY A 86 -12.67 -6.33 11.15
CA GLY A 86 -11.77 -6.00 10.04
C GLY A 86 -12.16 -6.69 8.75
N SER A 87 -11.31 -6.55 7.74
CA SER A 87 -11.56 -7.15 6.43
C SER A 87 -11.35 -8.67 6.44
N ASP A 88 -12.04 -9.35 5.53
CA ASP A 88 -11.84 -10.75 5.16
C ASP A 88 -10.35 -11.11 4.89
N LEU A 89 -9.59 -10.19 4.31
CA LEU A 89 -8.14 -10.34 4.10
C LEU A 89 -7.37 -10.39 5.42
N SER A 90 -7.73 -9.53 6.38
CA SER A 90 -7.12 -9.50 7.72
C SER A 90 -7.40 -10.79 8.48
N LYS A 91 -8.63 -11.33 8.37
CA LYS A 91 -9.01 -12.65 8.92
C LYS A 91 -8.19 -13.77 8.30
N GLY A 92 -8.05 -13.75 6.97
CA GLY A 92 -7.20 -14.71 6.25
C GLY A 92 -5.76 -14.66 6.72
N LEU A 93 -5.15 -13.46 6.81
CA LEU A 93 -3.77 -13.31 7.29
C LEU A 93 -3.60 -13.88 8.70
N PHE A 94 -4.51 -13.58 9.63
CA PHE A 94 -4.47 -14.11 10.98
C PHE A 94 -4.50 -15.64 10.99
N TYR A 95 -5.41 -16.25 10.23
CA TYR A 95 -5.48 -17.72 10.07
C TYR A 95 -4.16 -18.30 9.56
N TYR A 96 -3.59 -17.78 8.46
CA TYR A 96 -2.35 -18.33 7.90
C TYR A 96 -1.18 -18.20 8.86
N THR A 97 -1.02 -17.07 9.54
CA THR A 97 0.05 -16.89 10.53
C THR A 97 -0.10 -17.82 11.73
N SER A 98 -1.34 -18.05 12.19
CA SER A 98 -1.64 -19.03 13.25
C SER A 98 -1.33 -20.45 12.80
N LYS A 99 -1.69 -20.80 11.56
CA LYS A 99 -1.35 -22.08 10.94
C LYS A 99 0.16 -22.28 10.84
N MET A 100 0.93 -21.26 10.48
CA MET A 100 2.41 -21.34 10.42
C MET A 100 3.02 -21.66 11.79
N PHE A 101 2.49 -21.09 12.87
CA PHE A 101 2.90 -21.46 14.22
C PHE A 101 2.59 -22.94 14.52
N LEU A 102 1.37 -23.40 14.23
CA LEU A 102 0.97 -24.78 14.46
C LEU A 102 1.75 -25.79 13.60
N ASP A 103 2.02 -25.46 12.33
CA ASP A 103 2.85 -26.28 11.44
C ASP A 103 4.29 -26.38 11.96
N TRP A 104 4.84 -25.27 12.47
CA TRP A 104 6.15 -25.29 13.12
C TRP A 104 6.16 -26.13 14.40
N VAL A 105 5.11 -26.03 15.23
CA VAL A 105 4.96 -26.87 16.44
C VAL A 105 4.97 -28.34 16.05
N ASP A 106 4.24 -28.69 14.99
CA ASP A 106 4.13 -30.07 14.49
C ASP A 106 5.41 -30.58 13.81
N SER A 107 6.26 -29.69 13.31
CA SER A 107 7.56 -30.07 12.74
C SER A 107 8.63 -30.35 13.82
N GLN A 108 8.37 -30.02 15.09
CA GLN A 108 9.34 -30.26 16.16
C GLN A 108 9.35 -31.72 16.62
N LYS A 109 10.52 -32.22 17.00
CA LYS A 109 10.64 -33.55 17.65
C LYS A 109 9.98 -33.57 19.04
N LYS A 110 9.97 -32.43 19.74
CA LYS A 110 9.30 -32.29 21.03
C LYS A 110 7.80 -32.16 20.81
N ASN A 111 7.03 -32.96 21.53
CA ASN A 111 5.58 -32.85 21.50
C ASN A 111 5.11 -31.76 22.48
N PHE A 112 4.45 -30.72 21.96
CA PHE A 112 3.88 -29.65 22.75
C PHE A 112 2.40 -29.91 23.00
N ASP A 113 2.01 -29.91 24.28
CA ASP A 113 0.61 -29.98 24.69
C ASP A 113 -0.03 -28.59 24.56
N LEU A 114 -0.97 -28.43 23.62
CA LEU A 114 -1.67 -27.16 23.38
C LEU A 114 -2.76 -26.86 24.42
N SER A 115 -3.10 -27.83 25.29
CA SER A 115 -4.02 -27.61 26.41
C SER A 115 -3.34 -27.04 27.65
N ASN A 116 -2.00 -27.01 27.67
CA ASN A 116 -1.21 -26.56 28.81
C ASN A 116 -0.47 -25.25 28.48
N GLN A 117 -0.68 -24.22 29.32
CA GLN A 117 -0.12 -22.88 29.10
C GLN A 117 1.42 -22.86 29.08
N ASP A 118 2.09 -23.51 30.03
CA ASP A 118 3.55 -23.54 30.10
C ASP A 118 4.18 -24.21 28.88
N SER A 119 3.55 -25.29 28.41
CA SER A 119 3.93 -25.99 27.19
C SER A 119 3.79 -25.09 25.96
N VAL A 120 2.69 -24.33 25.84
CA VAL A 120 2.49 -23.38 24.73
C VAL A 120 3.46 -22.19 24.83
N ILE A 121 3.79 -21.70 26.03
CA ILE A 121 4.79 -20.65 26.23
C ILE A 121 6.19 -21.13 25.82
N ASP A 122 6.57 -22.37 26.16
CA ASP A 122 7.84 -22.96 25.68
C ASP A 122 7.85 -23.11 24.15
N ALA A 123 6.73 -23.51 23.55
CA ALA A 123 6.58 -23.54 22.09
C ALA A 123 6.77 -22.14 21.49
N TYR A 124 6.13 -21.12 22.06
CA TYR A 124 6.23 -19.73 21.60
C TYR A 124 7.65 -19.16 21.72
N ARG A 125 8.36 -19.45 22.82
CA ARG A 125 9.77 -19.05 23.01
C ARG A 125 10.66 -19.62 21.92
N ARG A 126 10.52 -20.91 21.64
CA ARG A 126 11.31 -21.61 20.62
C ARG A 126 10.92 -21.18 19.20
N TYR A 127 9.63 -20.96 18.94
CA TYR A 127 9.15 -20.43 17.67
C TYR A 127 9.69 -19.02 17.42
N SER A 128 9.67 -18.16 18.43
CA SER A 128 10.22 -16.81 18.36
C SER A 128 11.72 -16.83 18.04
N LYS A 129 12.49 -17.72 18.68
CA LYS A 129 13.90 -17.92 18.34
C LYS A 129 14.07 -18.38 16.89
N TYR A 130 13.29 -19.36 16.45
CA TYR A 130 13.29 -19.82 15.06
C TYR A 130 13.02 -18.69 14.05
N LEU A 131 12.07 -17.80 14.35
CA LEU A 131 11.80 -16.63 13.52
C LEU A 131 12.97 -15.65 13.50
N VAL A 132 13.58 -15.36 14.66
CA VAL A 132 14.77 -14.49 14.75
C VAL A 132 15.93 -15.08 13.95
N ASP A 133 16.23 -16.37 14.11
CA ASP A 133 17.33 -17.03 13.42
C ASP A 133 17.13 -16.94 11.89
N ARG A 134 15.89 -17.04 11.38
CA ARG A 134 15.56 -16.85 9.96
C ARG A 134 15.73 -15.43 9.44
N THR A 135 15.64 -14.42 10.30
CA THR A 135 15.93 -13.01 9.92
C THR A 135 17.43 -12.72 9.81
N LEU A 136 18.29 -13.62 10.30
CA LEU A 136 19.74 -13.49 10.23
C LEU A 136 20.34 -14.20 9.01
N LEU A 137 19.54 -14.98 8.28
CA LEU A 137 19.95 -15.62 7.03
C LEU A 137 20.05 -14.59 5.89
N ALA A 138 20.86 -14.89 4.88
CA ALA A 138 21.00 -14.00 3.73
C ALA A 138 19.70 -13.96 2.92
N ASP A 139 19.36 -12.83 2.30
CA ASP A 139 18.12 -12.70 1.49
C ASP A 139 18.03 -13.72 0.33
N THR A 140 19.14 -14.33 -0.05
CA THR A 140 19.23 -15.38 -1.08
C THR A 140 18.91 -16.78 -0.57
N ASP A 141 18.86 -17.00 0.74
CA ASP A 141 18.53 -18.31 1.31
C ASP A 141 17.01 -18.55 1.24
N GLU A 142 16.60 -19.74 0.78
CA GLU A 142 15.18 -20.12 0.68
C GLU A 142 14.45 -20.06 2.03
N GLU A 143 15.19 -20.26 3.13
CA GLU A 143 14.67 -20.17 4.49
C GLU A 143 14.70 -18.74 5.05
N SER A 144 15.24 -17.76 4.34
CA SER A 144 15.27 -16.38 4.81
C SER A 144 13.84 -15.83 5.03
N LEU A 145 13.72 -14.96 6.02
CA LEU A 145 12.45 -14.31 6.34
C LEU A 145 12.68 -12.83 6.65
N ALA A 146 11.99 -11.96 5.93
CA ALA A 146 12.07 -10.53 6.18
C ALA A 146 11.62 -10.20 7.62
N ALA A 147 12.34 -9.30 8.29
CA ALA A 147 12.09 -8.95 9.70
C ALA A 147 10.65 -8.47 9.96
N HIS A 148 10.05 -7.73 9.01
CA HIS A 148 8.66 -7.29 9.12
C HIS A 148 7.67 -8.47 9.12
N THR A 149 7.90 -9.48 8.28
CA THR A 149 7.09 -10.70 8.19
C THR A 149 7.26 -11.54 9.45
N ALA A 150 8.50 -11.74 9.91
CA ALA A 150 8.81 -12.46 11.14
C ALA A 150 8.14 -11.82 12.36
N LYS A 151 8.17 -10.49 12.47
CA LYS A 151 7.47 -9.74 13.51
C LYS A 151 5.96 -9.93 13.46
N GLN A 152 5.37 -9.93 12.25
CA GLN A 152 3.93 -10.18 12.08
C GLN A 152 3.55 -11.59 12.54
N TYR A 153 4.37 -12.61 12.24
CA TYR A 153 4.14 -13.99 12.66
C TYR A 153 4.23 -14.13 14.19
N GLN A 154 5.27 -13.56 14.79
CA GLN A 154 5.47 -13.56 16.24
C GLN A 154 4.31 -12.89 16.97
N ARG A 155 3.86 -11.73 16.49
CA ARG A 155 2.75 -10.97 17.08
C ARG A 155 1.43 -11.73 17.00
N ASN A 156 1.10 -12.29 15.85
CA ASN A 156 -0.16 -13.02 15.68
C ASN A 156 -0.17 -14.32 16.51
N ALA A 157 0.96 -15.00 16.65
CA ALA A 157 1.09 -16.14 17.55
C ALA A 157 0.87 -15.73 19.01
N ALA A 158 1.51 -14.65 19.47
CA ALA A 158 1.32 -14.12 20.83
C ALA A 158 -0.14 -13.75 21.09
N LYS A 159 -0.79 -13.08 20.13
CA LYS A 159 -2.18 -12.68 20.22
C LYS A 159 -3.14 -13.87 20.33
N LEU A 160 -2.90 -14.93 19.56
CA LEU A 160 -3.69 -16.16 19.64
C LEU A 160 -3.52 -16.83 21.01
N ILE A 161 -2.29 -16.97 21.50
CA ILE A 161 -2.01 -17.58 22.80
C ILE A 161 -2.64 -16.76 23.93
N ALA A 162 -2.54 -15.43 23.86
CA ALA A 162 -3.14 -14.52 24.82
C ALA A 162 -4.66 -14.69 24.89
N TYR A 163 -5.31 -14.84 23.72
CA TYR A 163 -6.74 -15.11 23.64
C TYR A 163 -7.12 -16.49 24.20
N VAL A 164 -6.34 -17.54 23.91
CA VAL A 164 -6.61 -18.91 24.38
C VAL A 164 -6.51 -19.02 25.91
N PHE A 165 -5.56 -18.33 26.54
CA PHE A 165 -5.30 -18.43 27.97
C PHE A 165 -5.80 -17.23 28.78
N ASP A 166 -6.67 -16.40 28.18
CA ASP A 166 -7.28 -15.22 28.81
C ASP A 166 -6.26 -14.33 29.56
N CYS A 167 -5.19 -13.95 28.86
CA CYS A 167 -4.12 -13.09 29.40
C CYS A 167 -3.78 -11.97 28.43
N HIS A 168 -2.96 -11.01 28.85
CA HIS A 168 -2.64 -9.86 28.01
C HIS A 168 -1.57 -10.23 26.95
N GLU A 169 -1.69 -9.71 25.72
CA GLU A 169 -0.73 -9.97 24.61
C GLU A 169 0.71 -9.64 25.02
N ILE A 170 0.89 -8.58 25.82
CA ILE A 170 2.19 -8.16 26.35
C ILE A 170 2.82 -9.24 27.23
N ASP A 171 2.03 -9.93 28.05
CA ASP A 171 2.53 -10.94 29.00
C ASP A 171 3.09 -12.17 28.26
N ILE A 172 2.53 -12.49 27.10
CA ILE A 172 3.04 -13.53 26.20
C ILE A 172 4.25 -13.04 25.43
N ALA A 173 4.16 -11.84 24.83
CA ALA A 173 5.26 -11.27 24.05
C ALA A 173 6.54 -11.12 24.88
N SER A 174 6.43 -10.70 26.16
CA SER A 174 7.58 -10.57 27.05
C SER A 174 8.26 -11.91 27.40
N GLN A 175 7.64 -13.05 27.11
CA GLN A 175 8.23 -14.37 27.39
C GLN A 175 9.34 -14.74 26.42
N ALA A 176 9.47 -14.05 25.27
CA ALA A 176 10.40 -14.41 24.22
C ALA A 176 11.18 -13.22 23.68
N MET A 177 12.34 -13.51 23.08
CA MET A 177 13.11 -12.52 22.32
C MET A 177 12.26 -11.98 21.16
N GLN A 178 12.08 -10.68 21.13
CA GLN A 178 11.29 -10.03 20.09
C GLN A 178 12.12 -9.84 18.82
N VAL A 179 11.51 -10.12 17.66
CA VAL A 179 12.10 -9.81 16.36
C VAL A 179 12.29 -8.29 16.30
N GLN A 180 13.56 -7.87 16.33
CA GLN A 180 13.88 -6.48 16.13
C GLN A 180 13.62 -6.13 14.67
N SER A 181 12.99 -4.98 14.44
CA SER A 181 13.03 -4.40 13.11
C SER A 181 14.49 -4.16 12.80
N GLN A 182 15.05 -4.87 11.81
CA GLN A 182 16.11 -4.30 11.02
C GLN A 182 15.50 -3.05 10.39
N ARG A 183 15.67 -1.91 11.06
CA ARG A 183 15.86 -0.69 10.29
C ARG A 183 17.11 -1.04 9.51
N TYR A 184 16.97 -1.26 8.22
CA TYR A 184 18.08 -0.89 7.38
C TYR A 184 18.30 0.58 7.76
N ASP A 185 19.33 0.84 8.57
CA ASP A 185 20.10 2.03 8.38
C ASP A 185 20.65 1.86 6.95
N VAL A 186 19.77 2.06 5.97
CA VAL A 186 20.19 2.60 4.70
C VAL A 186 20.89 3.85 5.19
N PRO A 187 22.24 3.93 5.11
CA PRO A 187 22.86 5.20 5.38
C PRO A 187 22.06 6.17 4.55
N VAL A 188 21.40 7.14 5.21
CA VAL A 188 20.91 8.32 4.52
C VAL A 188 22.20 8.97 4.07
N LEU A 189 22.71 8.48 2.94
CA LEU A 189 23.79 9.13 2.23
C LEU A 189 23.27 10.55 2.12
N PRO A 190 24.02 11.55 2.64
CA PRO A 190 23.61 12.93 2.49
C PRO A 190 23.40 13.11 1.00
N ILE A 191 22.14 13.21 0.63
CA ILE A 191 21.77 13.49 -0.74
C ILE A 191 22.41 14.85 -1.00
N ALA A 192 23.14 14.95 -2.11
CA ALA A 192 23.83 16.19 -2.43
C ALA A 192 22.80 17.33 -2.39
N GLU A 193 23.18 18.49 -1.85
CA GLU A 193 22.27 19.64 -1.79
C GLU A 193 21.67 19.99 -3.17
N GLU A 194 22.45 19.71 -4.22
CA GLU A 194 22.03 19.78 -5.62
C GLU A 194 20.83 18.87 -5.94
N ASP A 195 20.81 17.62 -5.47
CA ASP A 195 19.72 16.66 -5.70
C ASP A 195 18.43 17.05 -4.95
N HIS A 196 18.56 17.67 -3.77
CA HIS A 196 17.44 18.27 -3.04
C HIS A 196 16.81 19.41 -3.83
N GLN A 197 17.63 20.32 -4.36
CA GLN A 197 17.17 21.46 -5.16
C GLN A 197 16.51 21.00 -6.47
N LYS A 198 17.10 20.03 -7.16
CA LYS A 198 16.53 19.42 -8.38
C LYS A 198 15.18 18.77 -8.15
N THR A 199 15.05 18.04 -7.04
CA THR A 199 13.80 17.38 -6.67
C THR A 199 12.74 18.42 -6.31
N TYR A 200 13.09 19.42 -5.51
CA TYR A 200 12.18 20.52 -5.18
C TYR A 200 11.68 21.25 -6.43
N ALA A 201 12.59 21.61 -7.34
CA ALA A 201 12.24 22.27 -8.61
C ALA A 201 11.34 21.39 -9.49
N THR A 202 11.63 20.09 -9.57
CA THR A 202 10.78 19.11 -10.28
C THR A 202 9.37 19.05 -9.68
N LEU A 203 9.25 18.91 -8.35
CA LEU A 203 7.96 18.88 -7.67
C LEU A 203 7.18 20.18 -7.92
N LEU A 204 7.87 21.31 -7.90
CA LEU A 204 7.27 22.62 -8.16
C LEU A 204 6.75 22.73 -9.60
N ASN A 205 7.53 22.32 -10.61
CA ASN A 205 7.10 22.33 -12.00
C ASN A 205 5.86 21.46 -12.23
N VAL A 206 5.86 20.24 -11.68
CA VAL A 206 4.71 19.31 -11.76
C VAL A 206 3.49 19.92 -11.08
N PHE A 207 3.67 20.52 -9.90
CA PHE A 207 2.57 21.18 -9.18
C PHE A 207 1.99 22.35 -9.98
N LEU A 208 2.83 23.21 -10.54
CA LEU A 208 2.40 24.37 -11.32
C LEU A 208 1.64 23.94 -12.59
N GLU A 209 2.07 22.85 -13.22
CA GLU A 209 1.39 22.30 -14.39
C GLU A 209 0.04 21.66 -14.04
N ILE A 210 -0.06 20.95 -12.91
CA ILE A 210 -1.34 20.48 -12.39
C ILE A 210 -2.26 21.65 -12.10
N TYR A 211 -1.74 22.70 -11.47
CA TYR A 211 -2.51 23.92 -11.19
C TYR A 211 -2.99 24.61 -12.48
N ARG A 212 -2.14 24.68 -13.52
CA ARG A 212 -2.49 25.21 -14.85
C ARG A 212 -3.66 24.45 -15.47
N LEU A 213 -3.66 23.12 -15.37
CA LEU A 213 -4.74 22.30 -15.91
C LEU A 213 -5.99 22.39 -15.06
N VAL A 214 -5.88 22.17 -13.75
CA VAL A 214 -7.03 21.97 -12.88
C VAL A 214 -7.70 23.30 -12.52
N VAL A 215 -6.95 24.24 -11.94
CA VAL A 215 -7.50 25.48 -11.38
C VAL A 215 -7.68 26.54 -12.46
N GLN A 216 -6.72 26.67 -13.38
CA GLN A 216 -6.85 27.60 -14.51
C GLN A 216 -7.63 27.01 -15.69
N GLU A 217 -8.15 25.79 -15.55
CA GLU A 217 -9.01 25.10 -16.52
C GLU A 217 -8.42 24.96 -17.93
N ASN A 218 -7.09 25.06 -18.07
CA ASN A 218 -6.45 24.94 -19.37
C ASN A 218 -6.52 23.50 -19.90
N ASP A 219 -6.24 23.38 -21.20
CA ASP A 219 -6.33 22.13 -21.91
C ASP A 219 -5.06 21.28 -21.75
N PHE A 220 -5.29 19.97 -21.74
CA PHE A 220 -4.27 18.93 -21.91
C PHE A 220 -3.64 19.02 -23.32
N PRO A 221 -2.43 18.46 -23.52
CA PRO A 221 -1.64 17.66 -22.58
C PRO A 221 -0.99 18.48 -21.46
N ALA A 222 -0.65 17.81 -20.36
CA ALA A 222 0.23 18.39 -19.35
C ALA A 222 1.67 18.36 -19.88
N HIS A 223 2.42 19.43 -19.70
CA HIS A 223 3.83 19.51 -20.04
C HIS A 223 4.66 19.48 -18.75
N PHE A 224 5.44 18.42 -18.57
CA PHE A 224 6.30 18.26 -17.41
C PHE A 224 7.76 18.39 -17.83
N GLN A 225 8.48 19.26 -17.12
CA GLN A 225 9.91 19.53 -17.35
C GLN A 225 10.75 19.05 -16.17
N SER A 226 11.79 18.28 -16.48
CA SER A 226 12.88 17.96 -15.55
C SER A 226 13.94 19.05 -15.56
N VAL A 227 14.72 19.16 -14.49
CA VAL A 227 15.89 20.03 -14.42
C VAL A 227 17.05 19.48 -15.27
N ASP A 228 17.13 18.16 -15.45
CA ASP A 228 18.27 17.50 -16.12
C ASP A 228 17.92 16.81 -17.46
N GLU A 229 16.64 16.66 -17.86
CA GLU A 229 16.22 15.82 -19.00
C GLU A 229 14.93 16.26 -19.75
N GLU A 230 14.64 15.55 -20.85
CA GLU A 230 13.64 15.82 -21.91
C GLU A 230 12.22 16.20 -21.44
N ASP A 231 11.59 17.10 -22.19
CA ASP A 231 10.18 17.45 -22.05
C ASP A 231 9.28 16.23 -22.22
N PHE A 232 8.35 16.02 -21.27
CA PHE A 232 7.37 14.95 -21.35
C PHE A 232 5.94 15.49 -21.39
N TYR A 233 5.12 14.93 -22.29
CA TYR A 233 3.73 15.32 -22.46
C TYR A 233 2.77 14.26 -21.91
N PHE A 234 1.90 14.67 -21.00
CA PHE A 234 0.91 13.81 -20.37
C PHE A 234 -0.49 14.06 -20.92
N TYR A 235 -0.96 13.11 -21.72
CA TYR A 235 -2.32 13.12 -22.30
C TYR A 235 -3.39 12.48 -21.39
N SER A 236 -2.98 11.92 -20.26
CA SER A 236 -3.75 11.23 -19.19
C SER A 236 -4.24 9.79 -19.43
N GLY A 237 -4.34 9.05 -18.32
CA GLY A 237 -4.78 7.64 -18.25
C GLY A 237 -3.71 6.63 -17.82
N PHE A 238 -3.03 6.84 -16.68
CA PHE A 238 -2.28 5.78 -15.98
C PHE A 238 -3.29 4.78 -15.39
N HIS A 239 -3.89 3.98 -16.26
CA HIS A 239 -4.30 2.65 -15.87
C HIS A 239 -3.09 1.78 -16.19
N HIS A 240 -2.48 1.21 -15.14
CA HIS A 240 -1.79 -0.05 -15.33
C HIS A 240 -2.77 -0.92 -16.12
N GLN A 241 -2.44 -1.21 -17.36
CA GLN A 241 -2.96 -2.42 -17.96
C GLN A 241 -2.38 -3.51 -17.08
N ILE A 242 -3.18 -3.96 -16.12
CA ILE A 242 -2.96 -5.23 -15.44
C ILE A 242 -2.91 -6.24 -16.58
N ASP A 243 -1.70 -6.74 -16.84
CA ASP A 243 -1.36 -7.84 -17.72
C ASP A 243 -2.37 -8.13 -18.82
N LYS A 244 -2.44 -7.25 -19.83
CA LYS A 244 -2.81 -7.75 -21.16
C LYS A 244 -1.54 -8.28 -21.80
N GLN A 245 -1.31 -9.57 -21.60
CA GLN A 245 -0.48 -10.40 -22.46
C GLN A 245 -0.76 -9.99 -23.93
N HIS A 246 0.29 -9.57 -24.64
CA HIS A 246 0.31 -9.14 -26.06
C HIS A 246 -0.21 -7.73 -26.41
N ILE A 247 0.46 -6.68 -25.96
CA ILE A 247 0.43 -5.38 -26.67
C ILE A 247 1.83 -5.03 -27.21
N GLN A 248 2.03 -5.27 -28.51
CA GLN A 248 3.25 -4.91 -29.25
C GLN A 248 3.49 -3.39 -29.38
N PHE A 249 2.52 -2.53 -29.03
CA PHE A 249 2.62 -1.06 -29.23
C PHE A 249 2.11 -0.27 -28.02
N ASP A 250 3.04 0.29 -27.25
CA ASP A 250 2.72 1.24 -26.17
C ASP A 250 2.51 2.65 -26.75
N VAL A 251 1.30 2.91 -27.25
CA VAL A 251 0.90 4.20 -27.82
C VAL A 251 1.02 5.34 -26.80
N GLN A 252 0.84 5.07 -25.49
CA GLN A 252 0.95 6.11 -24.47
C GLN A 252 2.40 6.57 -24.29
N SER A 253 3.35 5.63 -24.25
CA SER A 253 4.78 5.97 -24.20
C SER A 253 5.29 6.60 -25.49
N TYR A 254 4.64 6.32 -26.62
CA TYR A 254 4.93 7.04 -27.87
C TYR A 254 4.41 8.48 -27.84
N LEU A 255 3.14 8.70 -27.48
CA LEU A 255 2.52 10.05 -27.46
C LEU A 255 3.20 10.99 -26.47
N ALA A 256 3.75 10.45 -25.39
CA ALA A 256 4.52 11.17 -24.40
C ALA A 256 5.64 12.08 -24.94
N LYS A 257 6.19 11.75 -26.11
CA LYS A 257 7.31 12.47 -26.73
C LYS A 257 6.87 13.71 -27.52
N TYR A 258 5.56 13.93 -27.66
CA TYR A 258 5.01 14.91 -28.58
C TYR A 258 4.04 15.86 -27.89
N SER A 259 4.14 17.16 -28.19
CA SER A 259 3.23 18.20 -27.70
C SER A 259 1.83 18.15 -28.28
N SER A 260 1.67 17.45 -29.40
CA SER A 260 0.37 17.14 -30.02
C SER A 260 0.34 15.69 -30.50
N ILE A 261 -0.85 15.09 -30.58
CA ILE A 261 -1.02 13.73 -31.11
C ILE A 261 -0.55 13.71 -32.58
N PRO A 262 0.50 12.94 -32.93
CA PRO A 262 1.04 12.91 -34.30
C PRO A 262 0.01 12.49 -35.34
N THR A 263 0.25 12.84 -36.61
CA THR A 263 -0.56 12.37 -37.74
C THR A 263 -0.45 10.86 -37.88
N LEU A 264 -1.49 10.21 -38.44
CA LEU A 264 -1.46 8.76 -38.65
C LEU A 264 -0.25 8.34 -39.49
N SER A 265 0.05 9.09 -40.57
CA SER A 265 1.21 8.81 -41.43
C SER A 265 2.54 8.84 -40.67
N LYS A 266 2.72 9.81 -39.77
CA LYS A 266 3.92 9.90 -38.92
C LYS A 266 4.01 8.71 -37.95
N MET A 267 2.91 8.36 -37.29
CA MET A 267 2.89 7.19 -36.39
C MET A 267 3.24 5.90 -37.13
N LEU A 268 2.70 5.70 -38.33
CA LEU A 268 2.98 4.50 -39.13
C LEU A 268 4.44 4.43 -39.60
N ALA A 269 5.03 5.58 -39.97
CA ALA A 269 6.44 5.67 -40.33
C ALA A 269 7.36 5.36 -39.13
N ASP A 270 7.08 5.95 -37.96
CA ASP A 270 7.86 5.74 -36.74
C ASP A 270 7.78 4.29 -36.21
N PHE A 271 6.69 3.57 -36.52
CA PHE A 271 6.52 2.16 -36.17
C PHE A 271 6.95 1.18 -37.28
N GLU A 272 7.47 1.69 -38.40
CA GLU A 272 7.96 0.89 -39.54
C GLU A 272 6.92 -0.13 -40.05
N LEU A 273 5.64 0.27 -40.14
CA LEU A 273 4.54 -0.62 -40.51
C LEU A 273 4.23 -0.59 -42.02
N GLU A 274 4.13 -1.78 -42.63
CA GLU A 274 3.68 -1.95 -44.03
C GLU A 274 2.22 -1.56 -44.26
N GLU A 275 1.86 -1.25 -45.52
CA GLU A 275 0.59 -0.62 -45.88
C GLU A 275 -0.67 -1.44 -45.53
N ASP A 276 -0.62 -2.77 -45.47
CA ASP A 276 -1.80 -3.65 -45.33
C ASP A 276 -1.80 -4.58 -44.09
N SER A 277 -1.23 -4.14 -42.97
CA SER A 277 -1.20 -4.93 -41.73
C SER A 277 -2.37 -4.64 -40.77
N GLU A 278 -2.85 -5.67 -40.04
CA GLU A 278 -3.77 -5.52 -38.89
C GLU A 278 -3.22 -4.51 -37.84
N HIS A 279 -1.90 -4.36 -37.77
CA HIS A 279 -1.22 -3.38 -36.93
C HIS A 279 -1.53 -1.93 -37.34
N ARG A 280 -1.63 -1.63 -38.64
CA ARG A 280 -2.02 -0.30 -39.14
C ARG A 280 -3.43 0.09 -38.68
N LYS A 281 -4.37 -0.87 -38.71
CA LYS A 281 -5.74 -0.67 -38.22
C LYS A 281 -5.75 -0.38 -36.72
N ARG A 282 -4.98 -1.15 -35.94
CA ARG A 282 -4.84 -0.95 -34.49
C ARG A 282 -4.22 0.40 -34.13
N VAL A 283 -3.17 0.85 -34.84
CA VAL A 283 -2.56 2.18 -34.64
C VAL A 283 -3.57 3.29 -34.92
N ARG A 284 -4.36 3.16 -36.01
CA ARG A 284 -5.43 4.11 -36.33
C ARG A 284 -6.50 4.17 -35.24
N GLU A 285 -6.97 3.02 -34.76
CA GLU A 285 -7.97 2.93 -33.68
C GLU A 285 -7.44 3.55 -32.38
N ASN A 286 -6.22 3.20 -31.97
CA ASN A 286 -5.58 3.76 -30.78
C ASN A 286 -5.42 5.28 -30.88
N ARG A 287 -4.99 5.80 -32.03
CA ARG A 287 -4.87 7.25 -32.28
C ARG A 287 -6.23 7.94 -32.16
N ASN A 288 -7.25 7.42 -32.82
CA ASN A 288 -8.59 7.99 -32.77
C ASN A 288 -9.17 7.95 -31.36
N GLN A 289 -8.91 6.88 -30.61
CA GLN A 289 -9.30 6.79 -29.21
C GLN A 289 -8.55 7.82 -28.34
N ALA A 290 -7.25 8.04 -28.58
CA ALA A 290 -6.48 9.06 -27.87
C ALA A 290 -7.01 10.48 -28.13
N ILE A 291 -7.37 10.79 -29.38
CA ILE A 291 -7.98 12.08 -29.76
C ILE A 291 -9.32 12.28 -29.05
N ARG A 292 -10.23 11.30 -29.16
CA ARG A 292 -11.56 11.39 -28.51
C ARG A 292 -11.45 11.59 -27.01
N LYS A 293 -10.60 10.80 -26.34
CA LYS A 293 -10.37 10.94 -24.89
C LYS A 293 -9.80 12.30 -24.54
N LEU A 294 -8.86 12.83 -25.33
CA LEU A 294 -8.29 14.17 -25.11
C LEU A 294 -9.37 15.25 -25.21
N GLU A 295 -10.20 15.19 -26.26
CA GLU A 295 -11.32 16.12 -26.47
C GLU A 295 -12.33 16.06 -25.32
N GLU A 296 -12.74 14.87 -24.90
CA GLU A 296 -13.65 14.65 -23.76
C GLU A 296 -13.12 15.31 -22.48
N ARG A 297 -11.83 15.15 -22.18
CA ARG A 297 -11.15 15.69 -20.99
C ARG A 297 -10.95 17.21 -21.04
N ASN A 298 -10.76 17.75 -22.24
CA ASN A 298 -10.63 19.20 -22.42
C ASN A 298 -11.99 19.90 -22.37
N LYS A 299 -13.05 19.21 -22.82
CA LYS A 299 -14.43 19.69 -22.76
C LYS A 299 -14.98 19.72 -21.33
N ASP A 300 -14.76 18.67 -20.56
CA ASP A 300 -15.23 18.60 -19.17
C ASP A 300 -14.16 19.11 -18.19
N LYS A 301 -14.37 20.33 -17.67
CA LYS A 301 -13.47 20.94 -16.68
C LYS A 301 -13.52 20.26 -15.31
N ARG A 302 -14.53 19.40 -15.06
CA ARG A 302 -14.67 18.56 -13.86
C ARG A 302 -14.40 17.08 -14.14
N HIS A 303 -13.76 16.76 -15.26
CA HIS A 303 -13.45 15.39 -15.63
C HIS A 303 -12.68 14.65 -14.52
N LEU A 304 -12.98 13.36 -14.31
CA LEU A 304 -12.38 12.50 -13.27
C LEU A 304 -10.83 12.54 -13.25
N GLU A 305 -10.20 12.64 -14.42
CA GLU A 305 -8.74 12.75 -14.52
C GLU A 305 -8.20 14.08 -13.95
N ARG A 306 -8.95 15.19 -14.06
CA ARG A 306 -8.60 16.47 -13.41
C ARG A 306 -8.73 16.36 -11.90
N GLU A 307 -9.76 15.67 -11.41
CA GLU A 307 -9.89 15.35 -9.98
C GLU A 307 -8.73 14.48 -9.47
N ARG A 308 -8.32 13.49 -10.27
CA ARG A 308 -7.15 12.65 -9.97
C ARG A 308 -5.85 13.47 -9.93
N LEU A 309 -5.65 14.36 -10.90
CA LEU A 309 -4.51 15.29 -10.90
C LEU A 309 -4.56 16.24 -9.70
N ALA A 310 -5.73 16.75 -9.32
CA ALA A 310 -5.89 17.59 -8.13
C ALA A 310 -5.47 16.84 -6.85
N SER A 311 -5.89 15.57 -6.71
CA SER A 311 -5.45 14.69 -5.63
C SER A 311 -3.92 14.55 -5.60
N TYR A 312 -3.28 14.36 -6.76
CA TYR A 312 -1.82 14.32 -6.81
C TYR A 312 -1.21 15.67 -6.43
N GLY A 313 -1.70 16.77 -7.01
CA GLY A 313 -1.23 18.12 -6.74
C GLY A 313 -1.30 18.50 -5.25
N LEU A 314 -2.32 18.04 -4.51
CA LEU A 314 -2.42 18.28 -3.06
C LEU A 314 -1.33 17.57 -2.26
N VAL A 315 -0.98 16.34 -2.62
CA VAL A 315 0.14 15.63 -1.96
C VAL A 315 1.48 16.24 -2.35
N ILE A 316 1.64 16.66 -3.60
CA ILE A 316 2.84 17.38 -4.05
C ILE A 316 2.97 18.70 -3.28
N GLY A 317 1.86 19.42 -3.12
CA GLY A 317 1.79 20.61 -2.29
C GLY A 317 2.20 20.34 -0.84
N MET A 318 1.79 19.20 -0.28
CA MET A 318 2.20 18.78 1.07
C MET A 318 3.72 18.51 1.14
N LEU A 319 4.31 17.86 0.14
CA LEU A 319 5.76 17.63 0.07
C LEU A 319 6.53 18.95 -0.08
N LEU A 320 6.06 19.86 -0.93
CA LEU A 320 6.64 21.20 -1.08
C LEU A 320 6.58 21.98 0.25
N PHE A 321 5.47 21.87 0.98
CA PHE A 321 5.31 22.48 2.29
C PHE A 321 6.28 21.88 3.32
N ILE A 322 6.42 20.55 3.37
CA ILE A 322 7.40 19.86 4.23
C ILE A 322 8.82 20.35 3.93
N ALA A 323 9.20 20.40 2.64
CA ALA A 323 10.52 20.84 2.21
C ALA A 323 10.83 22.30 2.62
N GLN A 324 9.82 23.18 2.66
CA GLN A 324 9.99 24.59 3.01
C GLN A 324 9.89 24.90 4.50
N THR A 325 9.20 24.07 5.27
CA THR A 325 8.93 24.29 6.70
C THR A 325 9.76 23.39 7.62
N GLY A 326 10.34 22.30 7.09
CA GLY A 326 10.95 21.25 7.89
C GLY A 326 9.94 20.47 8.75
N ALA A 327 8.64 20.62 8.50
CA ALA A 327 7.62 19.89 9.24
C ALA A 327 7.70 18.38 8.94
N ASN A 328 7.51 17.54 9.96
CA ASN A 328 7.40 16.11 9.73
C ASN A 328 6.06 15.74 9.07
N LEU A 329 6.02 14.57 8.43
CA LEU A 329 4.85 14.08 7.68
C LEU A 329 3.55 14.11 8.49
N ASP A 330 3.59 13.63 9.74
CA ASP A 330 2.41 13.59 10.61
C ASP A 330 1.85 14.99 10.89
N THR A 331 2.73 15.98 11.05
CA THR A 331 2.33 17.38 11.26
C THR A 331 1.70 17.95 9.99
N ALA A 332 2.26 17.64 8.81
CA ALA A 332 1.72 18.11 7.54
C ALA A 332 0.35 17.46 7.21
N GLN A 333 0.18 16.16 7.49
CA GLN A 333 -1.08 15.43 7.26
C GLN A 333 -2.24 15.95 8.13
N GLN A 334 -1.94 16.39 9.35
CA GLN A 334 -2.93 16.89 10.31
C GLN A 334 -3.08 18.42 10.27
N LEU A 335 -2.46 19.08 9.29
CA LEU A 335 -2.51 20.53 9.18
C LEU A 335 -3.94 21.01 8.88
N GLN A 336 -4.47 21.91 9.71
CA GLN A 336 -5.82 22.47 9.59
C GLN A 336 -5.79 23.99 9.37
N LEU A 337 -6.83 24.52 8.72
CA LEU A 337 -7.05 25.96 8.54
C LEU A 337 -7.64 26.58 9.82
N ASP A 338 -6.83 26.78 10.86
CA ASP A 338 -7.35 27.28 12.15
C ASP A 338 -7.46 28.82 12.18
N THR A 339 -6.45 29.58 11.71
CA THR A 339 -6.57 31.05 11.50
C THR A 339 -5.38 31.58 10.69
N MET A 340 -5.61 32.32 9.60
CA MET A 340 -4.54 32.97 8.83
C MET A 340 -4.23 34.35 9.41
N GLU A 341 -3.35 34.43 10.40
CA GLU A 341 -2.91 35.72 10.96
C GLU A 341 -1.59 36.19 10.36
N ILE A 342 -1.61 37.37 9.74
CA ILE A 342 -0.41 38.07 9.29
C ILE A 342 0.17 38.83 10.49
N GLN A 343 1.27 38.34 11.07
CA GLN A 343 2.03 39.11 12.07
C GLN A 343 3.22 39.84 11.40
N PRO A 344 3.49 41.10 11.78
CA PRO A 344 4.59 41.86 11.21
C PRO A 344 5.92 41.36 11.78
N SER A 345 6.71 40.64 10.98
CA SER A 345 8.13 40.43 11.27
C SER A 345 8.97 40.53 10.00
N THR A 346 10.15 41.09 10.17
CA THR A 346 11.08 41.54 9.12
C THR A 346 11.77 40.41 8.34
N GLN A 347 11.40 39.13 8.50
CA GLN A 347 12.07 38.00 7.83
C GLN A 347 11.21 36.77 7.45
N GLY A 348 9.87 36.84 7.37
CA GLY A 348 9.10 35.69 6.85
C GLY A 348 7.65 35.61 7.33
N ARG A 349 6.77 35.03 6.51
CA ARG A 349 5.35 34.84 6.82
C ARG A 349 5.14 33.53 7.58
N ARG A 350 4.45 33.57 8.72
CA ARG A 350 4.19 32.41 9.57
C ARG A 350 2.80 31.85 9.30
N PHE A 351 2.65 30.54 9.17
CA PHE A 351 1.34 29.89 9.06
C PHE A 351 1.09 29.08 10.34
N SER A 352 -0.14 29.05 10.84
CA SER A 352 -0.50 28.24 12.01
C SER A 352 -1.03 26.88 11.58
N GLY A 353 -0.45 25.83 12.16
CA GLY A 353 -0.90 24.46 12.08
C GLY A 353 -1.10 23.89 13.48
N THR A 354 -1.62 22.67 13.59
CA THR A 354 -1.89 22.03 14.89
C THR A 354 -1.05 20.76 15.01
N LYS A 355 -0.24 20.60 16.07
CA LYS A 355 0.50 19.35 16.32
C LYS A 355 -0.35 18.43 17.21
N SER A 356 -0.72 17.27 16.70
CA SER A 356 -1.47 16.26 17.45
C SER A 356 -0.63 15.52 18.52
N ARG A 357 0.70 15.44 18.36
CA ARG A 357 1.57 14.53 19.14
C ARG A 357 2.20 15.09 20.43
N ALA A 358 1.79 16.28 20.88
CA ALA A 358 2.27 16.88 22.14
C ALA A 358 1.12 17.19 23.12
N GLY A 359 0.12 16.30 23.19
CA GLY A 359 -1.02 16.47 24.10
C GLY A 359 -1.94 17.65 23.74
N GLY A 360 -2.15 17.92 22.44
CA GLY A 360 -3.06 18.99 21.99
C GLY A 360 -2.42 20.39 21.83
N LYS A 361 -1.09 20.50 21.72
CA LYS A 361 -0.43 21.79 21.48
C LYS A 361 -0.48 22.22 20.01
N THR A 362 -1.09 23.37 19.72
CA THR A 362 -1.03 24.04 18.41
C THR A 362 0.42 24.36 18.03
N VAL A 363 0.86 23.99 16.83
CA VAL A 363 2.24 24.27 16.35
C VAL A 363 2.20 24.89 14.99
N ARG A 364 2.71 26.12 14.93
CA ARG A 364 2.64 27.01 13.78
C ARG A 364 3.85 26.81 12.87
N PRO A 365 3.76 26.09 11.72
CA PRO A 365 4.88 25.92 10.81
C PRO A 365 5.11 27.22 10.03
N GLU A 366 6.35 27.67 9.98
CA GLU A 366 6.73 28.93 9.33
C GLU A 366 7.43 28.63 8.01
N PHE A 367 7.18 29.43 6.98
CA PHE A 367 7.90 29.32 5.71
C PHE A 367 8.28 30.70 5.15
N GLY A 368 9.34 30.74 4.36
CA GLY A 368 9.85 32.00 3.80
C GLY A 368 8.84 32.69 2.88
N VAL A 369 8.93 34.03 2.76
CA VAL A 369 8.03 34.87 1.92
C VAL A 369 7.94 34.35 0.47
N LYS A 370 9.03 33.79 -0.05
CA LYS A 370 9.11 33.24 -1.41
C LYS A 370 8.16 32.06 -1.67
N PHE A 371 7.76 31.32 -0.65
CA PHE A 371 6.85 30.18 -0.80
C PHE A 371 5.38 30.58 -0.73
N GLU A 372 5.03 31.78 -0.26
CA GLU A 372 3.62 32.20 -0.14
C GLU A 372 2.82 32.11 -1.45
N PRO A 373 3.34 32.57 -2.60
CA PRO A 373 2.60 32.46 -3.86
C PRO A 373 2.27 31.01 -4.21
N ILE A 374 3.16 30.06 -3.89
CA ILE A 374 2.94 28.63 -4.12
C ILE A 374 1.92 28.09 -3.14
N PHE A 375 2.00 28.49 -1.86
CA PHE A 375 1.03 28.06 -0.86
C PHE A 375 -0.39 28.57 -1.17
N ARG A 376 -0.55 29.80 -1.67
CA ARG A 376 -1.86 30.28 -2.15
C ARG A 376 -2.43 29.40 -3.26
N LYS A 377 -1.60 29.01 -4.23
CA LYS A 377 -2.00 28.08 -5.30
C LYS A 377 -2.42 26.71 -4.76
N ILE A 378 -1.77 26.22 -3.71
CA ILE A 378 -2.17 24.99 -3.00
C ILE A 378 -3.58 25.14 -2.42
N LEU A 379 -3.88 26.27 -1.78
CA LEU A 379 -5.21 26.53 -1.20
C LEU A 379 -6.30 26.67 -2.26
N GLU A 380 -5.98 27.27 -3.41
CA GLU A 380 -6.90 27.35 -4.54
C GLU A 380 -7.17 25.96 -5.15
N LEU A 381 -6.14 25.14 -5.32
CA LEU A 381 -6.28 23.75 -5.75
C LEU A 381 -7.12 22.94 -4.76
N ARG A 382 -6.91 23.16 -3.45
CA ARG A 382 -7.70 22.57 -2.38
C ARG A 382 -9.17 22.97 -2.50
N ALA A 383 -9.46 24.27 -2.64
CA ALA A 383 -10.83 24.77 -2.80
C ALA A 383 -11.51 24.13 -4.03
N TRP A 384 -10.78 24.01 -5.15
CA TRP A 384 -11.29 23.32 -6.34
C TRP A 384 -11.62 21.84 -6.06
N TYR A 385 -10.79 21.15 -5.28
CA TYR A 385 -10.91 19.72 -4.97
C TYR A 385 -12.02 19.40 -3.96
N ILE A 386 -12.12 20.15 -2.87
CA ILE A 386 -13.15 19.92 -1.83
C ILE A 386 -14.52 20.47 -2.24
N GLN A 387 -14.55 21.46 -3.13
CA GLN A 387 -15.76 22.18 -3.52
C GLN A 387 -16.44 22.78 -2.28
N ASP A 388 -17.70 22.43 -2.02
CA ASP A 388 -18.49 22.92 -0.89
C ASP A 388 -18.52 21.94 0.31
N GLU A 389 -17.73 20.85 0.26
CA GLU A 389 -17.70 19.87 1.35
C GLU A 389 -16.95 20.42 2.58
N PRO A 390 -17.51 20.28 3.79
CA PRO A 390 -16.86 20.75 5.00
C PRO A 390 -15.60 19.93 5.28
N CYS A 391 -14.45 20.60 5.28
CA CYS A 391 -13.17 19.99 5.59
C CYS A 391 -12.20 21.08 6.05
N ASP A 392 -11.50 20.84 7.15
CA ASP A 392 -10.55 21.82 7.71
C ASP A 392 -9.10 21.50 7.35
N PHE A 393 -8.82 20.29 6.84
CA PHE A 393 -7.46 19.88 6.47
C PHE A 393 -6.93 20.72 5.31
N VAL A 394 -5.68 21.16 5.38
CA VAL A 394 -5.01 21.89 4.29
C VAL A 394 -4.74 20.98 3.09
N PHE A 395 -4.42 19.70 3.34
CA PHE A 395 -4.15 18.70 2.31
C PHE A 395 -5.14 17.52 2.38
N PRO A 396 -6.42 17.74 2.03
CA PRO A 396 -7.44 16.69 2.12
C PRO A 396 -7.35 15.72 0.95
N LEU A 397 -7.67 14.45 1.18
CA LEU A 397 -7.86 13.45 0.13
C LEU A 397 -9.13 12.63 0.38
N ARG A 398 -9.78 12.19 -0.71
CA ARG A 398 -10.87 11.23 -0.63
C ARG A 398 -10.35 9.81 -0.35
N ASN A 399 -10.92 9.16 0.65
CA ASN A 399 -10.67 7.75 0.95
C ASN A 399 -11.47 6.81 0.01
N GLU A 400 -11.40 5.50 0.24
CA GLU A 400 -12.09 4.50 -0.61
C GLU A 400 -13.62 4.63 -0.60
N ILE A 401 -14.18 5.23 0.46
CA ILE A 401 -15.61 5.53 0.61
C ILE A 401 -15.95 6.99 0.26
N GLN A 402 -15.08 7.67 -0.52
CA GLN A 402 -15.25 9.03 -1.03
C GLN A 402 -15.31 10.15 0.03
N GLN A 403 -14.98 9.85 1.29
CA GLN A 403 -14.93 10.85 2.37
C GLN A 403 -13.60 11.56 2.41
N LEU A 404 -13.63 12.89 2.64
CA LEU A 404 -12.45 13.71 2.85
C LEU A 404 -11.79 13.39 4.19
N GLY A 405 -10.48 13.21 4.17
CA GLY A 405 -9.67 13.00 5.36
C GLY A 405 -8.20 13.32 5.11
N PRO A 406 -7.33 13.09 6.11
CA PRO A 406 -5.90 13.31 5.96
C PRO A 406 -5.30 12.33 4.94
N VAL A 407 -4.18 12.72 4.33
CA VAL A 407 -3.45 11.87 3.39
C VAL A 407 -3.06 10.56 4.08
N SER A 408 -3.57 9.42 3.60
CA SER A 408 -3.24 8.10 4.15
C SER A 408 -1.94 7.54 3.57
N ASN A 409 -1.28 6.63 4.31
CA ASN A 409 -0.09 5.93 3.82
C ASN A 409 -0.33 5.16 2.50
N GLY A 410 -1.53 4.60 2.30
CA GLY A 410 -1.87 3.94 1.04
C GLY A 410 -1.90 4.91 -0.15
N ARG A 411 -2.38 6.15 0.05
CA ARG A 411 -2.36 7.19 -0.99
C ARG A 411 -0.94 7.69 -1.28
N LEU A 412 -0.09 7.80 -0.26
CA LEU A 412 1.33 8.11 -0.44
C LEU A 412 2.03 7.06 -1.32
N GLN A 413 1.71 5.77 -1.15
CA GLN A 413 2.26 4.69 -1.99
C GLN A 413 1.78 4.77 -3.44
N LEU A 414 0.50 5.07 -3.69
CA LEU A 414 0.00 5.29 -5.06
C LEU A 414 0.69 6.46 -5.76
N ILE A 415 1.06 7.49 -4.99
CA ILE A 415 1.78 8.64 -5.51
C ILE A 415 3.25 8.32 -5.72
N LYS A 416 3.88 7.51 -4.85
CA LYS A 416 5.19 6.91 -5.14
C LYS A 416 5.15 6.12 -6.44
N ILE A 417 4.08 5.37 -6.72
CA ILE A 417 3.91 4.65 -7.99
C ILE A 417 3.77 5.62 -9.16
N PHE A 418 2.93 6.66 -9.03
CA PHE A 418 2.79 7.73 -10.02
C PHE A 418 4.15 8.37 -10.32
N TYR A 419 4.88 8.80 -9.29
CA TYR A 419 6.26 9.30 -9.41
C TYR A 419 7.22 8.27 -9.98
N SER A 420 7.12 7.00 -9.62
CA SER A 420 7.99 5.94 -10.17
C SER A 420 7.74 5.68 -11.65
N ALA A 421 6.53 5.97 -12.14
CA ALA A 421 6.19 5.90 -13.54
C ALA A 421 6.75 7.11 -14.32
N PHE A 422 6.86 8.28 -13.68
CA PHE A 422 7.67 9.39 -14.20
C PHE A 422 9.15 9.04 -14.16
N SER A 423 9.66 8.57 -13.02
CA SER A 423 11.10 8.31 -12.81
C SER A 423 11.64 7.18 -13.68
N ARG A 424 10.86 6.11 -13.94
CA ARG A 424 11.25 5.05 -14.89
C ARG A 424 11.38 5.55 -16.32
N LYS A 425 10.60 6.56 -16.69
CA LYS A 425 10.69 7.22 -18.01
C LYS A 425 11.77 8.30 -18.05
N TRP A 426 12.12 8.87 -16.90
CA TRP A 426 13.16 9.90 -16.73
C TRP A 426 14.58 9.37 -16.58
N LEU A 427 14.85 8.05 -16.51
CA LEU A 427 16.19 7.59 -16.10
C LEU A 427 16.73 6.36 -16.83
N GLY A 428 16.03 5.79 -17.81
CA GLY A 428 16.57 4.76 -18.72
C GLY A 428 17.26 3.54 -18.10
N SER A 429 17.26 3.36 -16.78
CA SER A 429 18.09 2.39 -16.06
C SER A 429 17.45 1.97 -14.73
N PRO A 430 17.51 0.68 -14.34
CA PRO A 430 16.97 0.17 -13.08
C PRO A 430 17.79 0.57 -11.85
N HIS A 431 18.91 1.28 -12.01
CA HIS A 431 19.80 1.58 -10.90
C HIS A 431 19.33 2.80 -10.11
N LYS A 432 18.81 2.52 -8.91
CA LYS A 432 18.77 3.36 -7.70
C LYS A 432 18.85 4.86 -7.95
N SER A 433 17.72 5.51 -8.22
CA SER A 433 17.70 6.98 -8.33
C SER A 433 17.23 7.67 -7.05
N GLY A 434 17.96 8.73 -6.71
CA GLY A 434 17.75 9.58 -5.53
C GLY A 434 16.38 10.22 -5.44
N ALA A 435 15.64 10.40 -6.54
CA ALA A 435 14.30 10.98 -6.53
C ALA A 435 13.23 10.04 -5.92
N SER A 436 13.34 8.74 -6.19
CA SER A 436 12.53 7.68 -5.55
C SER A 436 12.91 7.56 -4.07
N MET A 437 14.20 7.64 -3.76
CA MET A 437 14.72 7.66 -2.40
C MET A 437 14.35 8.94 -1.62
N LEU A 438 14.19 10.09 -2.28
CA LEU A 438 13.80 11.37 -1.67
C LEU A 438 12.33 11.40 -1.25
N ALA A 439 11.43 10.91 -2.10
CA ALA A 439 10.03 10.71 -1.72
C ALA A 439 9.90 9.63 -0.63
N VAL A 440 10.84 8.69 -0.53
CA VAL A 440 10.89 7.70 0.56
C VAL A 440 11.47 8.33 1.84
N ASN A 441 12.52 9.15 1.75
CA ASN A 441 13.23 9.76 2.88
C ASN A 441 12.50 10.98 3.46
N MET A 442 11.71 11.72 2.67
CA MET A 442 10.81 12.76 3.19
C MET A 442 9.58 12.18 3.92
N LEU A 443 9.30 10.88 3.72
CA LEU A 443 8.16 10.16 4.30
C LEU A 443 8.56 9.16 5.40
N SER A 444 9.87 9.02 5.68
CA SER A 444 10.45 8.25 6.80
C SER A 444 10.91 9.20 7.89
#